data_AF-A0A8T2RBA1-F1
#
_entry.id   AF-A0A8T2RBA1-F1
#
_cell.length_a   1.000
_cell.length_b   1.000
_cell.length_c   1.000
_cell.angle_alpha   90.00
_cell.angle_beta   90.00
_cell.angle_gamma   90.00
#
_symmetry.space_group_name_H-M   'P 1'
#
loop_
_entity.id
_entity.type
_entity.pdbx_description
1 polymer ?
#
loop_
_entity_poly.entity_id
_entity_poly.type
_entity_poly.pdbx_seq_one_letter_code
_entity_poly.pdbx_strand_id
1 'polypeptide(L)'
;MNDPDFEAFLDQWKTKLEEAKSSLQQSKERMARYVNKKRRPDEDFQVRDLLLVSARNITLPQNIMHKFNHRYYDPYKVEKRINEVTYCLELPDNVQFHNAFHVSLLK
;
A
#
# COMPACT_ATOMS: atom_id res chain seq x y z
N MET A 1 54.23 10.33 10.44
CA MET A 1 53.25 10.83 11.40
C MET A 1 52.01 9.95 11.25
N ASN A 2 52.07 8.73 11.80
CA ASN A 2 50.92 7.83 11.91
C ASN A 2 50.54 7.86 13.38
N ASP A 3 49.45 8.56 13.69
CA ASP A 3 48.92 8.62 15.04
C ASP A 3 48.02 7.39 15.26
N PRO A 4 48.43 6.42 16.09
CA PRO A 4 47.69 5.16 16.26
C PRO A 4 46.27 5.37 16.81
N ASP A 5 46.01 6.48 17.51
CA ASP A 5 44.68 6.80 18.04
C ASP A 5 43.70 7.19 16.92
N PHE A 6 44.20 7.81 15.84
CA PHE A 6 43.37 8.17 14.69
C PHE A 6 42.96 6.93 13.87
N GLU A 7 43.87 5.99 13.67
CA GLU A 7 43.57 4.71 12.99
C GLU A 7 42.57 3.88 13.79
N ALA A 8 42.71 3.81 15.11
CA ALA A 8 41.75 3.14 15.99
C ALA A 8 40.35 3.79 15.95
N PHE A 9 40.29 5.12 15.87
CA PHE A 9 39.02 5.85 15.73
C PHE A 9 38.33 5.55 14.39
N LEU A 10 39.09 5.54 13.28
CA LEU A 10 38.55 5.21 11.95
C LEU A 10 38.00 3.79 11.88
N ASP A 11 38.69 2.83 12.49
CA ASP A 11 38.25 1.44 12.54
C ASP A 11 36.95 1.27 13.34
N GLN A 12 36.87 1.92 14.50
CA GLN A 12 35.62 1.96 15.29
C GLN A 12 34.47 2.61 14.52
N TRP A 13 34.74 3.70 13.78
CA TRP A 13 33.71 4.40 13.02
C TRP A 13 33.20 3.57 11.84
N LYS A 14 34.10 2.90 11.11
CA LYS A 14 33.75 1.94 10.05
C LYS A 14 32.90 0.81 10.59
N THR A 15 33.30 0.22 11.71
CA THR A 15 32.57 -0.87 12.37
C THR A 15 31.15 -0.44 12.73
N LYS A 16 30.99 0.72 13.39
CA LYS A 16 29.67 1.28 13.73
C LYS A 16 28.80 1.56 12.50
N LEU A 17 29.41 2.05 11.42
CA LEU A 17 28.70 2.32 10.17
C LEU A 17 28.21 1.01 9.52
N GLU A 18 29.03 -0.03 9.54
CA GLU A 18 28.71 -1.37 9.04
C GLU A 18 27.55 -1.99 9.83
N GLU A 19 27.61 -1.91 11.16
CA GLU A 19 26.55 -2.36 12.07
C GLU A 19 25.22 -1.63 11.80
N ALA A 20 25.27 -0.29 11.66
CA ALA A 20 24.08 0.51 11.36
C ALA A 20 23.45 0.12 10.02
N LYS A 21 24.27 -0.09 8.98
CA LYS A 21 23.79 -0.54 7.66
C LYS A 21 23.18 -1.94 7.73
N SER A 22 23.82 -2.86 8.44
CA SER A 22 23.33 -4.23 8.63
C SER A 22 21.99 -4.24 9.37
N SER A 23 21.88 -3.49 10.46
CA SER A 23 20.63 -3.34 11.23
C SER A 23 19.50 -2.77 10.37
N LEU A 24 19.79 -1.74 9.57
CA LEU A 24 18.82 -1.16 8.64
C LEU A 24 18.35 -2.18 7.60
N GLN A 25 19.27 -2.96 7.02
CA GLN A 25 18.95 -3.98 6.04
C GLN A 25 18.07 -5.09 6.65
N GLN A 26 18.44 -5.60 7.82
CA GLN A 26 17.64 -6.59 8.56
C GLN A 26 16.23 -6.08 8.87
N SER A 27 16.11 -4.81 9.26
CA SER A 27 14.81 -4.16 9.49
C SER A 27 13.95 -4.12 8.22
N LYS A 28 14.54 -3.76 7.07
CA LYS A 28 13.86 -3.77 5.77
C LYS A 28 13.37 -5.16 5.39
N GLU A 29 14.22 -6.16 5.53
CA GLU A 29 13.86 -7.56 5.22
C GLU A 29 12.74 -8.07 6.11
N ARG A 30 12.82 -7.77 7.42
CA ARG A 30 11.76 -8.11 8.37
C ARG A 30 10.44 -7.47 7.95
N MET A 31 10.44 -6.18 7.61
CA MET A 31 9.25 -5.48 7.13
C MET A 31 8.69 -6.11 5.85
N ALA A 32 9.54 -6.39 4.86
CA ALA A 32 9.13 -7.04 3.62
C ALA A 32 8.47 -8.40 3.87
N ARG A 33 9.06 -9.24 4.73
CA ARG A 33 8.50 -10.55 5.10
C ARG A 33 7.11 -10.41 5.74
N TYR A 34 6.95 -9.50 6.69
CA TYR A 34 5.65 -9.29 7.36
C TYR A 34 4.58 -8.73 6.42
N VAL A 35 4.94 -7.77 5.56
CA VAL A 35 4.00 -7.16 4.61
C VAL A 35 3.61 -8.17 3.55
N ASN A 36 4.56 -8.89 2.95
CA ASN A 36 4.29 -9.91 1.94
C ASN A 36 3.42 -11.05 2.49
N LYS A 37 3.59 -11.45 3.75
CA LYS A 37 2.70 -12.44 4.40
C LYS A 37 1.24 -11.97 4.51
N LYS A 38 1.01 -10.66 4.63
CA LYS A 38 -0.34 -10.06 4.75
C LYS A 38 -0.95 -9.65 3.40
N ARG A 39 -0.17 -9.61 2.33
CA ARG A 39 -0.68 -9.31 0.98
C ARG A 39 -1.58 -10.46 0.54
N ARG A 40 -2.76 -10.10 0.01
CA ARG A 40 -3.60 -11.06 -0.70
C ARG A 40 -2.96 -11.33 -2.06
N PRO A 41 -3.06 -12.55 -2.61
CA PRO A 41 -2.80 -12.75 -4.02
C PRO A 41 -3.69 -11.78 -4.82
N ASP A 42 -3.17 -11.22 -5.91
CA ASP A 42 -3.95 -10.36 -6.78
C ASP A 42 -5.14 -11.18 -7.31
N GLU A 43 -6.35 -10.85 -6.85
CA GLU A 43 -7.56 -11.45 -7.39
C GLU A 43 -7.74 -10.92 -8.82
N ASP A 44 -7.72 -11.85 -9.79
CA ASP A 44 -7.98 -11.53 -11.18
C ASP A 44 -9.49 -11.38 -11.40
N PHE A 45 -9.96 -10.14 -11.39
CA PHE A 45 -11.35 -9.81 -11.72
C PHE A 45 -11.52 -9.70 -13.24
N GLN A 46 -12.66 -10.15 -13.74
CA GLN A 46 -13.00 -10.05 -15.15
C GLN A 46 -13.83 -8.80 -15.44
N VAL A 47 -13.75 -8.33 -16.69
CA VAL A 47 -14.61 -7.26 -17.18
C VAL A 47 -16.07 -7.74 -17.11
N ARG A 48 -16.95 -6.89 -16.56
CA ARG A 48 -18.37 -7.17 -16.20
C ARG A 48 -18.62 -7.85 -14.85
N ASP A 49 -17.59 -8.19 -14.07
CA ASP A 49 -17.80 -8.61 -12.70
C ASP A 49 -18.36 -7.46 -11.85
N LEU A 50 -19.18 -7.82 -10.86
CA LEU A 50 -19.77 -6.88 -9.89
C LEU A 50 -18.93 -6.91 -8.62
N LEU A 51 -18.28 -5.79 -8.30
CA LEU A 51 -17.37 -5.68 -7.16
C LEU A 51 -17.82 -4.60 -6.18
N LEU A 52 -17.65 -4.88 -4.90
CA LEU A 52 -17.91 -3.94 -3.82
C LEU A 52 -16.69 -3.05 -3.60
N VAL A 53 -16.91 -1.73 -3.57
CA VAL A 53 -15.85 -0.75 -3.33
C VAL A 53 -15.72 -0.43 -1.85
N SER A 54 -14.53 -0.59 -1.27
CA SER A 54 -14.30 -0.26 0.14
C SER A 54 -14.28 1.25 0.38
N ALA A 55 -15.02 1.70 1.39
CA ALA A 55 -15.11 3.11 1.76
C ALA A 55 -13.87 3.64 2.52
N ARG A 56 -12.84 2.82 2.73
CA ARG A 56 -11.66 3.17 3.55
C ARG A 56 -10.90 4.39 3.06
N ASN A 57 -10.83 4.58 1.74
CA ASN A 57 -10.04 5.63 1.09
C ASN A 57 -10.91 6.59 0.27
N ILE A 58 -12.22 6.56 0.45
CA ILE A 58 -13.14 7.46 -0.26
C ILE A 58 -13.42 8.66 0.63
N THR A 59 -13.27 9.87 0.06
CA THR A 59 -13.61 11.11 0.75
C THR A 59 -15.10 11.13 1.04
N LEU A 60 -15.46 11.32 2.32
CA LEU A 60 -16.86 11.39 2.70
C LEU A 60 -17.46 12.72 2.23
N PRO A 61 -18.75 12.73 1.83
CA PRO A 61 -19.51 13.97 1.70
C PRO A 61 -19.46 14.74 3.03
N GLN A 62 -19.47 16.08 2.95
CA GLN A 62 -19.30 17.00 4.10
C GLN A 62 -20.27 16.77 5.28
N ASN A 63 -21.34 15.98 5.09
CA ASN A 63 -22.39 15.74 6.08
C ASN A 63 -22.43 14.31 6.66
N ILE A 64 -21.46 13.44 6.35
CA ILE A 64 -21.43 12.06 6.88
C ILE A 64 -20.25 11.89 7.84
N MET A 65 -20.55 11.53 9.09
CA MET A 65 -19.51 11.10 10.03
C MET A 65 -18.95 9.73 9.62
N HIS A 66 -17.62 9.57 9.69
CA HIS A 66 -16.93 8.30 9.43
C HIS A 66 -17.52 7.09 10.18
N LYS A 67 -18.10 7.30 11.36
CA LYS A 67 -18.73 6.24 12.17
C LYS A 67 -20.02 5.68 11.59
N PHE A 68 -20.71 6.45 10.74
CA PHE A 68 -21.95 6.05 10.08
C PHE A 68 -21.74 5.76 8.59
N ASN A 69 -20.49 5.77 8.11
CA ASN A 69 -20.22 5.41 6.73
C ASN A 69 -20.29 3.89 6.55
N HIS A 70 -20.77 3.47 5.39
CA HIS A 70 -20.76 2.06 5.03
C HIS A 70 -19.31 1.56 4.91
N ARG A 71 -19.07 0.30 5.24
CA ARG A 71 -17.73 -0.31 5.09
C ARG A 71 -17.39 -0.58 3.62
N TYR A 72 -18.41 -0.88 2.83
CA TYR A 72 -18.37 -1.08 1.39
C TYR A 72 -19.57 -0.35 0.77
N TYR A 73 -19.35 0.26 -0.40
CA TYR A 73 -20.41 0.82 -1.23
C TYR A 73 -21.04 -0.26 -2.10
N ASP A 74 -22.01 0.16 -2.89
CA ASP A 74 -22.77 -0.70 -3.80
C ASP A 74 -21.86 -1.47 -4.77
N PRO A 75 -22.34 -2.61 -5.31
CA PRO A 75 -21.61 -3.35 -6.32
C PRO A 75 -21.60 -2.58 -7.64
N TYR A 76 -20.40 -2.28 -8.14
CA TYR A 76 -20.20 -1.63 -9.43
C TYR A 76 -19.58 -2.60 -10.42
N LYS A 77 -19.91 -2.43 -11.70
CA LYS A 77 -19.37 -3.30 -12.77
C LYS A 77 -17.95 -2.90 -13.11
N VAL A 78 -17.08 -3.88 -13.34
CA VAL A 78 -15.77 -3.63 -13.92
C VAL A 78 -15.92 -3.25 -15.39
N GLU A 79 -15.53 -2.02 -15.73
CA GLU A 79 -15.51 -1.52 -17.11
C GLU A 79 -14.27 -2.04 -17.85
N LYS A 80 -13.09 -1.91 -17.23
CA LYS A 80 -11.82 -2.36 -17.80
C LYS A 80 -10.74 -2.54 -16.74
N ARG A 81 -9.77 -3.41 -17.02
CA ARG A 81 -8.52 -3.52 -16.26
C ARG A 81 -7.53 -2.49 -16.82
N ILE A 82 -7.07 -1.55 -15.99
CA ILE A 82 -6.03 -0.60 -16.40
C ILE A 82 -4.67 -1.30 -16.35
N ASN A 83 -4.36 -1.89 -15.19
CA ASN A 83 -3.10 -2.58 -14.89
C ASN A 83 -3.39 -3.83 -14.05
N GLU A 84 -2.35 -4.62 -13.76
CA GLU A 84 -2.47 -5.85 -12.96
C GLU A 84 -3.20 -5.64 -11.62
N VAL A 85 -2.98 -4.48 -10.98
CA VAL A 85 -3.50 -4.15 -9.65
C VAL A 85 -4.58 -3.05 -9.65
N THR A 86 -5.02 -2.56 -10.82
CA THR A 86 -5.95 -1.41 -10.89
C THR A 86 -7.04 -1.61 -11.94
N TYR A 87 -8.29 -1.43 -11.51
CA TYR A 87 -9.49 -1.62 -12.31
C TYR A 87 -10.32 -0.34 -12.38
N CYS A 88 -10.89 -0.06 -13.56
CA CYS A 88 -11.93 0.95 -13.75
C CYS A 88 -13.30 0.33 -13.51
N LEU A 89 -14.13 1.01 -12.73
CA LEU A 89 -15.52 0.63 -12.48
C LEU A 89 -16.49 1.58 -13.19
N GLU A 90 -17.62 1.05 -13.61
CA GLU A 90 -18.76 1.81 -14.10
C GLU A 90 -19.48 2.42 -12.89
N LEU A 91 -19.19 3.70 -12.63
CA LEU A 91 -19.83 4.47 -11.56
C LEU A 91 -20.98 5.32 -12.14
N PRO A 92 -22.09 5.47 -11.42
CA PRO A 92 -23.12 6.43 -11.79
C PRO A 92 -22.64 7.87 -11.59
N ASP A 93 -23.13 8.80 -12.41
CA ASP A 93 -22.71 10.22 -12.43
C ASP A 93 -22.97 10.98 -11.11
N ASN A 94 -23.78 10.41 -10.22
CA ASN A 94 -24.07 10.96 -8.90
C ASN A 94 -22.93 10.76 -7.89
N VAL A 95 -21.90 9.99 -8.25
CA VAL A 95 -20.76 9.68 -7.39
C VAL A 95 -19.60 10.63 -7.65
N GLN A 96 -19.07 11.26 -6.59
CA GLN A 96 -17.98 12.24 -6.69
C GLN A 96 -16.56 11.66 -6.62
N PHE A 97 -16.39 10.35 -6.47
CA PHE A 97 -15.06 9.73 -6.40
C PHE A 97 -14.59 9.18 -7.74
N HIS A 98 -13.27 9.03 -7.89
CA HIS A 98 -12.66 8.51 -9.11
C HIS A 98 -13.06 7.06 -9.39
N ASN A 99 -13.19 6.71 -10.67
CA ASN A 99 -13.60 5.38 -11.13
C ASN A 99 -12.47 4.33 -11.17
N ALA A 100 -11.24 4.70 -10.85
CA ALA A 100 -10.09 3.80 -10.83
C ALA A 100 -9.74 3.34 -9.40
N PHE A 101 -9.75 2.03 -9.17
CA PHE A 101 -9.53 1.43 -7.85
C PHE A 101 -8.42 0.39 -7.87
N HIS A 102 -7.61 0.40 -6.81
CA HIS A 102 -6.65 -0.66 -6.55
C HIS A 102 -7.35 -1.94 -6.06
N VAL A 103 -6.87 -3.12 -6.45
CA VAL A 103 -7.45 -4.44 -6.08
C VAL A 103 -7.73 -4.62 -4.58
N SER A 104 -6.90 -4.02 -3.73
CA SER A 104 -7.06 -4.09 -2.27
C SER A 104 -8.30 -3.37 -1.72
N LEU A 105 -8.90 -2.49 -2.53
CA LEU A 105 -10.13 -1.78 -2.21
C LEU A 105 -11.37 -2.45 -2.81
N LEU A 106 -11.19 -3.52 -3.58
CA LEU A 106 -12.26 -4.27 -4.21
C LEU A 106 -12.49 -5.58 -3.45
N LYS A 107 -13.73 -6.05 -3.47
CA LYS A 107 -14.14 -7.32 -2.87
C LYS A 107 -15.32 -7.91 -3.61
#